data_AF-A0A1V6RV32-F1
#
_entry.id   AF-A0A1V6RV32-F1
#
_cell.length_a   1.000
_cell.length_b   1.000
_cell.length_c   1.000
_cell.angle_alpha   90.00
_cell.angle_beta   90.00
_cell.angle_gamma   90.00
#
_symmetry.space_group_name_H-M   'P 1'
#
loop_
_entity.id
_entity.type
_entity.pdbx_description
1 polymer ?
#
loop_
_entity_poly.entity_id
_entity_poly.type
_entity_poly.pdbx_seq_one_letter_code
_entity_poly.pdbx_strand_id
1 'polypeptide(L)'
;MDELPSRNWCLSCLHISIANYDPQQDEPFQIYCAVNEDTNDPSCGQCADRKLTCEPPSLGMLGDVYDLGAILEWTAGFWSRCGNLYWNSTFRLAVCEATKELCLRFEHAEMSHRRYHMLTAIDWEDPSEEQDADIDNYRRFLVERRASLHHLTTPLNGIINRQDWLTYNPERLLRLWRGDPGFLEWSEAKTEFLDRIQRESISLYGCEVSYHGRQRLSFIEGSFPVNLQ
;
A
#
# COMPACT_ATOMS: atom_id res chain seq x y z
N MET A 1 1.96 11.77 -20.49
CA MET A 1 1.79 12.07 -19.05
C MET A 1 1.24 10.78 -18.53
N ASP A 2 2.13 9.83 -18.23
CA ASP A 2 1.73 8.45 -18.01
C ASP A 2 0.85 8.43 -16.76
N GLU A 3 -0.38 7.97 -16.96
CA GLU A 3 -1.32 7.65 -15.89
C GLU A 3 -0.55 6.82 -14.87
N LEU A 4 -0.46 7.31 -13.62
CA LEU A 4 0.05 6.49 -12.52
C LEU A 4 -0.69 5.16 -12.65
N PRO A 5 -0.02 4.00 -12.76
CA PRO A 5 -0.71 2.74 -12.83
C PRO A 5 -1.57 2.70 -11.59
N SER A 6 -2.87 2.93 -11.74
CA SER A 6 -3.79 2.78 -10.65
C SER A 6 -3.67 1.31 -10.32
N ARG A 7 -3.05 1.03 -9.17
CA ARG A 7 -2.96 -0.33 -8.68
C ARG A 7 -4.39 -0.70 -8.31
N ASN A 8 -5.12 -1.17 -9.33
CA ASN A 8 -6.55 -1.42 -9.35
C ASN A 8 -6.82 -2.72 -8.60
N TRP A 9 -6.42 -2.78 -7.33
CA TRP A 9 -6.81 -3.85 -6.44
C TRP A 9 -7.89 -3.36 -5.48
N CYS A 10 -8.81 -4.26 -5.17
CA CYS A 10 -9.87 -4.04 -4.20
C CYS A 10 -9.49 -4.68 -2.84
N LEU A 11 -10.13 -4.23 -1.76
CA LEU A 11 -9.91 -4.75 -0.41
C LEU A 11 -10.27 -6.24 -0.31
N SER A 12 -11.27 -6.70 -1.06
CA SER A 12 -11.61 -8.12 -1.13
C SER A 12 -10.45 -8.95 -1.69
N CYS A 13 -9.78 -8.49 -2.74
CA CYS A 13 -8.59 -9.14 -3.30
C CYS A 13 -7.40 -9.09 -2.33
N LEU A 14 -7.20 -7.97 -1.63
CA LEU A 14 -6.19 -7.86 -0.57
C LEU A 14 -6.43 -8.91 0.52
N HIS A 15 -7.65 -8.97 1.06
CA HIS A 15 -8.06 -9.91 2.08
C HIS A 15 -7.82 -11.37 1.65
N ILE A 16 -8.24 -11.70 0.43
CA ILE A 16 -8.04 -13.02 -0.18
C ILE A 16 -6.55 -13.35 -0.33
N SER A 17 -5.74 -12.39 -0.77
CA SER A 17 -4.31 -12.58 -0.99
C SER A 17 -3.60 -12.82 0.35
N ILE A 18 -3.96 -12.09 1.40
CA ILE A 18 -3.47 -12.33 2.77
C ILE A 18 -3.85 -13.73 3.26
N ALA A 19 -5.12 -14.11 3.10
CA ALA A 19 -5.66 -15.36 3.61
C ALA A 19 -5.05 -16.60 2.92
N ASN A 20 -4.81 -16.52 1.61
CA ASN A 20 -4.25 -17.62 0.82
C ASN A 20 -2.72 -17.57 0.70
N TYR A 21 -2.07 -16.59 1.32
CA TYR A 21 -0.62 -16.44 1.21
C TYR A 21 0.12 -17.64 1.79
N ASP A 22 0.89 -18.32 0.95
CA ASP A 22 1.77 -19.41 1.32
C ASP A 22 3.25 -18.95 1.24
N PRO A 23 3.94 -18.82 2.39
CA PRO A 23 5.34 -18.41 2.43
C PRO A 23 6.30 -19.41 1.77
N GLN A 24 5.86 -20.64 1.46
CA GLN A 24 6.72 -21.67 0.89
C GLN A 24 6.87 -21.59 -0.64
N GLN A 25 6.08 -20.78 -1.34
CA GLN A 25 6.05 -20.77 -2.82
C GLN A 25 7.24 -20.04 -3.47
N ASP A 26 8.22 -19.57 -2.68
CA ASP A 26 9.39 -18.78 -3.13
C ASP A 26 9.02 -17.69 -4.15
N GLU A 27 7.90 -17.01 -3.91
CA GLU A 27 7.38 -15.95 -4.76
C GLU A 27 7.05 -14.70 -3.91
N PRO A 28 7.18 -13.49 -4.49
CA PRO A 28 6.83 -12.28 -3.78
C PRO A 28 5.32 -12.24 -3.50
N PHE A 29 4.93 -11.64 -2.38
CA PHE A 29 3.52 -11.37 -2.09
C PHE A 29 2.94 -10.47 -3.18
N GLN A 30 1.79 -10.87 -3.75
CA GLN A 30 1.08 -10.11 -4.77
C GLN A 30 -0.40 -10.03 -4.43
N ILE A 31 -1.00 -8.88 -4.67
CA ILE A 31 -2.46 -8.71 -4.62
C ILE A 31 -2.99 -9.01 -6.01
N TYR A 32 -3.57 -10.20 -6.19
CA TYR A 32 -4.09 -10.64 -7.49
C TYR A 32 -5.47 -10.03 -7.77
N CYS A 33 -5.50 -8.86 -8.41
CA CYS A 33 -6.73 -8.22 -8.84
C CYS A 33 -6.64 -7.89 -10.33
N ALA A 34 -7.24 -8.74 -11.16
CA ALA A 34 -7.30 -8.56 -12.61
C ALA A 34 -8.63 -7.91 -13.00
N VAL A 35 -8.58 -6.89 -13.86
CA VAL A 35 -9.79 -6.30 -14.47
C VAL A 35 -10.54 -7.40 -15.20
N ASN A 36 -11.86 -7.48 -14.99
CA ASN A 36 -12.70 -8.38 -15.75
C ASN A 36 -12.85 -7.84 -17.17
N GLU A 37 -12.64 -8.68 -18.19
CA GLU A 37 -12.82 -8.28 -19.59
C GLU A 37 -14.31 -8.13 -19.96
N ASP A 38 -15.22 -8.66 -19.13
CA ASP A 38 -16.65 -8.46 -19.31
C ASP A 38 -17.07 -7.05 -18.84
N THR A 39 -17.43 -6.20 -19.81
CA THR A 39 -17.81 -4.80 -19.56
C THR A 39 -19.10 -4.64 -18.77
N ASN A 40 -19.87 -5.71 -18.55
CA ASN A 40 -21.14 -5.66 -17.82
C ASN A 40 -21.02 -5.97 -16.32
N ASP A 41 -19.86 -6.47 -15.85
CA ASP A 41 -19.61 -6.73 -14.44
C ASP A 41 -18.55 -5.74 -13.91
N PRO A 42 -18.90 -4.84 -12.99
CA PRO A 42 -17.93 -3.92 -12.40
C PRO A 42 -16.91 -4.62 -11.48
N SER A 43 -17.08 -5.91 -11.21
CA SER A 43 -16.18 -6.70 -10.36
C SER A 43 -14.91 -7.11 -11.11
N CYS A 44 -13.79 -7.14 -10.41
CA CYS A 44 -12.56 -7.78 -10.90
C CYS A 44 -12.77 -9.29 -11.07
N GLY A 45 -11.96 -9.94 -11.92
CA GLY A 45 -12.11 -11.37 -12.23
C GLY A 45 -12.07 -12.26 -10.98
N GLN A 46 -11.19 -11.97 -10.02
CA GLN A 46 -11.09 -12.76 -8.78
C GLN A 46 -12.35 -12.65 -7.90
N CYS A 47 -12.97 -11.46 -7.85
CA CYS A 47 -14.20 -11.25 -7.09
C CYS A 47 -15.39 -11.86 -7.81
N ALA A 48 -15.48 -11.71 -9.14
CA ALA A 48 -16.51 -12.34 -9.97
C ALA A 48 -16.51 -13.87 -9.82
N ASP A 49 -15.33 -14.51 -9.94
CA ASP A 49 -15.16 -15.96 -9.79
C ASP A 49 -15.63 -16.47 -8.41
N ARG A 50 -15.44 -15.64 -7.38
CA ARG A 50 -15.78 -15.96 -5.99
C ARG A 50 -17.17 -15.46 -5.59
N LYS A 51 -17.91 -14.81 -6.49
CA LYS A 51 -19.21 -14.17 -6.22
C LYS A 51 -19.14 -13.18 -5.05
N LEU A 52 -18.07 -12.40 -5.01
CA LEU A 52 -17.85 -11.34 -4.03
C LEU A 52 -18.01 -9.98 -4.70
N THR A 53 -18.48 -8.99 -3.93
CA THR A 53 -18.50 -7.59 -4.38
C THR A 53 -17.09 -7.01 -4.29
N CYS A 54 -16.61 -6.37 -5.36
CA CYS A 54 -15.37 -5.59 -5.29
C CYS A 54 -15.53 -4.39 -4.37
N GLU A 55 -14.76 -4.36 -3.29
CA GLU A 55 -14.74 -3.24 -2.38
C GLU A 55 -13.52 -2.34 -2.64
N PRO A 56 -13.68 -1.13 -3.23
CA PRO A 56 -12.55 -0.24 -3.45
C PRO A 56 -12.01 0.30 -2.12
N PRO A 57 -10.69 0.61 -2.05
CA PRO A 57 -10.13 1.36 -0.93
C PRO A 57 -10.81 2.73 -0.77
N SER A 58 -10.89 3.20 0.47
CA SER A 58 -11.41 4.53 0.80
C SER A 58 -10.69 5.66 0.03
N LEU A 59 -11.44 6.59 -0.56
CA LEU A 59 -10.89 7.69 -1.37
C LEU A 59 -9.91 8.59 -0.60
N GLY A 60 -10.10 8.72 0.72
CA GLY A 60 -9.22 9.47 1.62
C GLY A 60 -7.90 8.79 1.95
N MET A 61 -7.66 7.58 1.41
CA MET A 61 -6.48 6.76 1.65
C MET A 61 -5.79 6.30 0.36
N LEU A 62 -6.11 6.86 -0.82
CA LEU A 62 -5.49 6.40 -2.07
C LEU A 62 -3.99 6.69 -2.13
N GLY A 63 -3.51 7.67 -1.37
CA GLY A 63 -2.09 7.89 -1.14
C GLY A 63 -1.42 6.76 -0.35
N ASP A 64 -2.12 6.20 0.64
CA ASP A 64 -1.63 5.04 1.41
C ASP A 64 -1.68 3.75 0.58
N VAL A 65 -2.69 3.60 -0.29
CA VAL A 65 -2.74 2.54 -1.31
C VAL A 65 -1.54 2.64 -2.26
N TYR A 66 -1.18 3.86 -2.66
CA TYR A 66 -0.02 4.11 -3.50
C TYR A 66 1.27 3.69 -2.78
N ASP A 67 1.45 4.07 -1.51
CA ASP A 67 2.57 3.65 -0.66
C ASP A 67 2.64 2.12 -0.57
N LEU A 68 1.55 1.45 -0.19
CA LEU A 68 1.51 -0.01 -0.05
C LEU A 68 1.90 -0.70 -1.34
N GLY A 69 1.43 -0.23 -2.49
CA GLY A 69 1.84 -0.86 -3.72
C GLY A 69 3.32 -0.62 -4.05
N ALA A 70 3.91 0.51 -3.62
CA ALA A 70 5.26 0.91 -3.98
C ALA A 70 6.29 0.04 -3.25
N ILE A 71 6.18 -0.01 -1.92
CA ILE A 71 5.85 -1.24 -1.21
C ILE A 71 6.13 -2.59 -1.91
N LEU A 72 5.02 -3.21 -2.32
CA LEU A 72 4.97 -4.50 -3.00
C LEU A 72 5.88 -4.57 -4.24
N GLU A 73 5.89 -3.54 -5.08
CA GLU A 73 6.75 -3.50 -6.28
C GLU A 73 8.24 -3.53 -5.92
N TRP A 74 8.65 -2.78 -4.91
CA TRP A 74 10.01 -2.80 -4.39
C TRP A 74 10.37 -4.19 -3.84
N THR A 75 9.46 -4.83 -3.09
CA THR A 75 9.71 -6.19 -2.58
C THR A 75 9.82 -7.24 -3.68
N ALA A 76 9.04 -7.13 -4.76
CA ALA A 76 9.17 -8.01 -5.92
C ALA A 76 10.56 -7.93 -6.57
N GLY A 77 11.26 -6.80 -6.42
CA GLY A 77 12.64 -6.62 -6.86
C GLY A 77 13.63 -7.62 -6.24
N PHE A 78 13.36 -8.14 -5.05
CA PHE A 78 14.19 -9.18 -4.41
C PHE A 78 14.16 -10.52 -5.17
N TRP A 79 13.13 -10.77 -5.97
CA TRP A 79 12.98 -11.95 -6.85
C TRP A 79 13.43 -11.71 -8.29
N SER A 80 13.91 -10.51 -8.62
CA SER A 80 14.47 -10.23 -9.93
C SER A 80 15.71 -11.11 -10.20
N ARG A 81 16.12 -11.24 -11.47
CA ARG A 81 17.32 -12.01 -11.83
C ARG A 81 18.56 -11.59 -11.03
N CYS A 82 18.75 -10.29 -10.83
CA CYS A 82 19.83 -9.76 -9.99
C CYS A 82 19.56 -9.98 -8.50
N GLY A 83 18.29 -9.84 -8.08
CA GLY A 83 17.85 -10.09 -6.70
C GLY A 83 18.14 -11.52 -6.23
N ASN A 84 17.78 -12.53 -7.02
CA ASN A 84 17.98 -13.95 -6.69
C ASN A 84 19.45 -14.36 -6.53
N LEU A 85 20.38 -13.63 -7.15
CA LEU A 85 21.82 -13.85 -6.99
C LEU A 85 22.37 -13.15 -5.73
N TYR A 86 21.71 -12.10 -5.27
CA TYR A 86 22.18 -11.23 -4.19
C TYR A 86 21.53 -11.54 -2.84
N TRP A 87 20.29 -12.04 -2.86
CA TRP A 87 19.45 -12.38 -1.71
C TRP A 87 19.11 -13.86 -1.71
N ASN A 88 19.47 -14.56 -0.63
CA ASN A 88 19.13 -15.96 -0.43
C ASN A 88 17.64 -16.16 -0.10
N SER A 89 17.18 -17.42 -0.16
CA SER A 89 15.79 -17.79 0.12
C SER A 89 15.34 -17.45 1.53
N THR A 90 16.21 -17.55 2.54
CA THR A 90 15.88 -17.20 3.94
C THR A 90 15.52 -15.73 4.09
N PHE A 91 16.27 -14.83 3.45
CA PHE A 91 15.95 -13.40 3.45
C PHE A 91 14.65 -13.12 2.71
N ARG A 92 14.45 -13.75 1.54
CA ARG A 92 13.23 -13.63 0.75
C ARG A 92 12.00 -14.10 1.53
N LEU A 93 12.09 -15.21 2.26
CA LEU A 93 11.05 -15.65 3.18
C LEU A 93 10.73 -14.61 4.27
N ALA A 94 11.75 -13.99 4.86
CA ALA A 94 11.54 -12.94 5.85
C ALA A 94 10.86 -11.69 5.26
N VAL A 95 11.21 -11.31 4.03
CA VAL A 95 10.52 -10.25 3.28
C VAL A 95 9.05 -10.60 3.07
N CYS A 96 8.77 -11.81 2.63
CA CYS A 96 7.42 -12.31 2.42
C CYS A 96 6.54 -12.23 3.68
N GLU A 97 7.05 -12.71 4.81
CA GLU A 97 6.35 -12.64 6.09
C GLU A 97 6.11 -11.18 6.53
N ALA A 98 7.10 -10.31 6.37
CA ALA A 98 6.98 -8.90 6.68
C ALA A 98 5.94 -8.22 5.77
N THR A 99 5.91 -8.55 4.48
CA THR A 99 4.95 -7.99 3.53
C THR A 99 3.52 -8.42 3.86
N LYS A 100 3.30 -9.68 4.23
CA LYS A 100 1.99 -10.15 4.68
C LYS A 100 1.51 -9.35 5.90
N GLU A 101 2.37 -9.15 6.89
CA GLU A 101 2.04 -8.36 8.09
C GLU A 101 1.74 -6.90 7.74
N LEU A 102 2.53 -6.29 6.85
CA LEU A 102 2.27 -4.94 6.34
C LEU A 102 0.88 -4.84 5.69
N CYS A 103 0.51 -5.82 4.87
CA CYS A 103 -0.81 -5.89 4.22
C CYS A 103 -1.96 -6.03 5.23
N LEU A 104 -1.79 -6.85 6.28
CA LEU A 104 -2.75 -6.98 7.39
C LEU A 104 -2.96 -5.65 8.12
N ARG A 105 -1.87 -4.97 8.46
CA ARG A 105 -1.90 -3.69 9.16
C ARG A 105 -2.51 -2.58 8.30
N PHE A 106 -2.29 -2.61 6.98
CA PHE A 106 -2.98 -1.74 6.04
C PHE A 106 -4.49 -1.97 6.05
N GLU A 107 -4.95 -3.23 5.98
CA GLU A 107 -6.38 -3.58 6.03
C GLU A 107 -7.03 -3.05 7.32
N HIS A 108 -6.34 -3.18 8.46
CA HIS A 108 -6.82 -2.63 9.73
C HIS A 108 -6.89 -1.09 9.77
N ALA A 109 -5.89 -0.40 9.23
CA ALA A 109 -5.89 1.05 9.13
C ALA A 109 -7.05 1.53 8.23
N GLU A 110 -7.28 0.84 7.12
CA GLU A 110 -8.38 1.14 6.19
C GLU A 110 -9.74 0.92 6.86
N MET A 111 -9.95 -0.21 7.53
CA MET A 111 -11.18 -0.46 8.29
C MET A 111 -11.41 0.60 9.38
N SER A 112 -10.35 1.04 10.05
CA SER A 112 -10.44 2.09 11.08
C SER A 112 -10.90 3.42 10.48
N HIS A 113 -10.36 3.79 9.31
CA HIS A 113 -10.80 4.96 8.56
C HIS A 113 -12.27 4.84 8.12
N ARG A 114 -12.66 3.70 7.52
CA ARG A 114 -14.05 3.46 7.10
C ARG A 114 -15.02 3.58 8.26
N ARG A 115 -14.73 2.95 9.40
CA ARG A 115 -15.60 2.97 10.60
C ARG A 115 -15.79 4.38 11.14
N TYR A 116 -14.72 5.18 11.19
CA TYR A 116 -14.83 6.56 11.65
C TYR A 116 -15.71 7.43 10.74
N HIS A 117 -15.63 7.19 9.43
CA HIS A 117 -16.43 7.90 8.43
C HIS A 117 -17.76 7.20 8.09
N MET A 118 -18.18 6.22 8.90
CA MET A 118 -19.40 5.42 8.72
C MET A 118 -19.51 4.67 7.37
N LEU A 119 -18.42 4.54 6.62
CA LEU A 119 -18.41 3.92 5.29
C LEU A 119 -18.73 2.41 5.32
N THR A 120 -18.53 1.75 6.47
CA THR A 120 -18.88 0.32 6.64
C THR A 120 -20.37 0.10 6.85
N ALA A 121 -21.12 1.13 7.23
CA ALA A 121 -22.55 1.06 7.48
C ALA A 121 -23.38 1.54 6.28
N ILE A 122 -22.70 1.96 5.18
CA ILE A 122 -23.38 2.43 3.99
C ILE A 122 -24.00 1.27 3.25
N ASP A 123 -25.33 1.27 3.24
CA ASP A 123 -26.11 0.49 2.29
C ASP A 123 -26.43 1.40 1.10
N TRP A 124 -25.77 1.16 -0.04
CA TRP A 124 -25.96 1.97 -1.25
C TRP A 124 -27.35 1.79 -1.88
N GLU A 125 -28.12 0.79 -1.45
CA GLU A 125 -29.50 0.57 -1.88
C GLU A 125 -30.51 1.26 -0.94
N ASP A 126 -30.06 1.78 0.21
CA ASP A 126 -30.91 2.47 1.18
C ASP A 126 -30.93 3.99 0.91
N PRO A 127 -32.07 4.57 0.50
CA PRO A 127 -32.20 5.99 0.18
C PRO A 127 -32.50 6.84 1.43
N SER A 128 -32.13 6.39 2.63
CA SER A 128 -32.42 7.11 3.88
C SER A 128 -31.65 8.44 3.97
N GLU A 129 -32.27 9.43 4.63
CA GLU A 129 -31.61 10.72 4.86
C GLU A 129 -30.35 10.57 5.74
N GLU A 130 -30.30 9.55 6.61
CA GLU A 130 -29.12 9.25 7.42
C GLU A 130 -27.94 8.78 6.55
N GLN A 131 -28.18 7.90 5.58
CA GLN A 131 -27.16 7.41 4.64
C GLN A 131 -26.60 8.55 3.78
N ASP A 132 -27.48 9.38 3.24
CA ASP A 132 -27.10 10.56 2.46
C ASP A 132 -26.25 11.54 3.30
N ALA A 133 -26.61 11.74 4.57
CA ALA A 133 -25.85 12.59 5.48
C ALA A 133 -24.43 12.07 5.75
N ASP A 134 -24.26 10.75 5.95
CA ASP A 134 -22.95 10.13 6.15
C ASP A 134 -22.07 10.23 4.89
N ILE A 135 -22.64 9.97 3.71
CA ILE A 135 -21.98 10.16 2.42
C ILE A 135 -21.52 11.62 2.23
N ASP A 136 -22.40 12.58 2.52
CA ASP A 136 -22.10 14.00 2.37
C ASP A 136 -21.07 14.50 3.38
N ASN A 137 -21.07 13.96 4.60
CA ASN A 137 -20.02 14.22 5.58
C ASN A 137 -18.66 13.73 5.09
N TYR A 138 -18.59 12.52 4.49
CA TYR A 138 -17.35 12.02 3.91
C TYR A 138 -16.89 12.85 2.70
N ARG A 139 -17.81 13.24 1.81
CA ARG A 139 -17.50 14.13 0.69
C ARG A 139 -16.95 15.47 1.15
N ARG A 140 -17.53 16.07 2.21
CA ARG A 140 -17.05 17.31 2.81
C ARG A 140 -15.63 17.15 3.34
N PHE A 141 -15.36 16.07 4.07
CA PHE A 141 -14.03 15.71 4.53
C PHE A 141 -13.02 15.64 3.37
N LEU A 142 -13.36 14.98 2.25
CA LEU A 142 -12.49 14.87 1.08
C LEU A 142 -12.23 16.24 0.43
N VAL A 143 -13.24 17.11 0.36
CA VAL A 143 -13.10 18.47 -0.18
C VAL A 143 -12.18 19.31 0.69
N GLU A 144 -12.38 19.29 2.01
CA GLU A 144 -11.52 19.99 2.98
C GLU A 144 -10.08 19.49 2.91
N ARG A 145 -9.89 18.17 2.83
CA ARG A 145 -8.55 17.58 2.66
C ARG A 145 -7.90 18.08 1.37
N ARG A 146 -8.60 18.03 0.24
CA ARG A 146 -8.05 18.52 -1.05
C ARG A 146 -7.73 20.01 -1.00
N ALA A 147 -8.54 20.81 -0.30
CA ALA A 147 -8.25 22.23 -0.11
C ALA A 147 -6.98 22.45 0.72
N SER A 148 -6.74 21.63 1.75
CA SER A 148 -5.50 21.75 2.53
C SER A 148 -4.22 21.37 1.75
N LEU A 149 -4.34 20.77 0.56
CA LEU A 149 -3.22 20.43 -0.34
C LEU A 149 -2.81 21.58 -1.27
N HIS A 150 -3.41 22.78 -1.18
CA HIS A 150 -3.19 23.90 -2.11
C HIS A 150 -1.72 24.38 -2.26
N HIS A 151 -0.81 23.93 -1.41
CA HIS A 151 0.61 24.28 -1.46
C HIS A 151 1.50 23.23 -2.16
N LEU A 152 0.95 22.07 -2.57
CA LEU A 152 1.72 21.04 -3.27
C LEU A 152 2.10 21.52 -4.67
N THR A 153 3.36 21.92 -4.80
CA THR A 153 3.94 22.29 -6.09
C THR A 153 4.25 21.01 -6.86
N THR A 154 3.69 20.87 -8.06
CA THR A 154 4.04 19.77 -8.96
C THR A 154 5.53 19.81 -9.25
N PRO A 155 6.28 18.70 -9.05
CA PRO A 155 7.69 18.66 -9.41
C PRO A 155 7.89 18.98 -10.90
N LEU A 156 8.82 19.87 -11.24
CA LEU A 156 9.16 20.23 -12.63
C LEU A 156 9.78 19.03 -13.38
N ASN A 157 9.36 18.81 -14.62
CA ASN A 157 9.93 17.80 -15.49
C ASN A 157 11.27 18.29 -16.06
N GLY A 158 12.39 17.83 -15.49
CA GLY A 158 13.69 18.08 -16.12
C GLY A 158 14.90 17.99 -15.20
N ILE A 159 15.09 16.86 -14.51
CA ILE A 159 16.13 16.62 -13.48
C ILE A 159 15.61 17.00 -12.08
N ILE A 160 14.71 16.18 -11.52
CA ILE A 160 14.30 16.29 -10.12
C ILE A 160 14.51 14.95 -9.41
N ASN A 161 14.91 15.07 -8.14
CA ASN A 161 15.11 13.99 -7.19
C ASN A 161 13.88 13.06 -7.15
N ARG A 162 14.09 11.75 -7.31
CA ARG A 162 13.04 10.71 -7.14
C ARG A 162 12.18 10.96 -5.89
N GLN A 163 12.79 11.52 -4.85
CA GLN A 163 12.16 11.87 -3.57
C GLN A 163 10.98 12.84 -3.66
N ASP A 164 11.00 13.80 -4.59
CA ASP A 164 9.94 14.81 -4.68
C ASP A 164 8.65 14.17 -5.20
N TRP A 165 8.77 13.21 -6.11
CA TRP A 165 7.65 12.40 -6.59
C TRP A 165 7.15 11.41 -5.54
N LEU A 166 8.05 10.87 -4.69
CA LEU A 166 7.66 10.02 -3.55
C LEU A 166 6.81 10.75 -2.52
N THR A 167 6.96 12.07 -2.40
CA THR A 167 6.12 12.89 -1.51
C THR A 167 4.87 13.40 -2.24
N TYR A 168 5.03 13.88 -3.48
CA TYR A 168 3.94 14.50 -4.24
C TYR A 168 2.80 13.53 -4.59
N ASN A 169 3.13 12.32 -5.06
CA ASN A 169 2.12 11.38 -5.54
C ASN A 169 1.17 10.90 -4.43
N PRO A 170 1.67 10.40 -3.27
CA PRO A 170 0.79 10.00 -2.17
C PRO A 170 -0.07 11.17 -1.66
N GLU A 171 0.52 12.36 -1.49
CA GLU A 171 -0.21 13.52 -0.96
C GLU A 171 -1.34 13.96 -1.89
N ARG A 172 -1.08 14.04 -3.20
CA ARG A 172 -2.11 14.36 -4.21
C ARG A 172 -3.25 13.35 -4.22
N LEU A 173 -2.97 12.09 -3.88
CA LEU A 173 -3.94 11.00 -3.82
C LEU A 173 -4.67 10.91 -2.47
N LEU A 174 -4.41 11.82 -1.53
CA LEU A 174 -4.94 11.79 -0.16
C LEU A 174 -4.36 10.62 0.63
N ARG A 175 -3.49 10.93 1.58
CA ARG A 175 -2.99 10.00 2.59
C ARG A 175 -3.49 10.39 3.98
N LEU A 176 -3.49 9.43 4.90
CA LEU A 176 -3.74 9.69 6.31
C LEU A 176 -2.70 10.68 6.86
N TRP A 177 -3.15 11.63 7.66
CA TRP A 177 -2.35 12.57 8.43
C TRP A 177 -2.45 12.29 9.93
N ARG A 178 -1.53 12.86 10.70
CA ARG A 178 -1.57 12.78 12.15
C ARG A 178 -2.92 13.28 12.69
N GLY A 179 -3.59 12.39 13.43
CA GLY A 179 -4.94 12.62 13.97
C GLY A 179 -6.03 11.87 13.22
N ASP A 180 -5.74 11.40 11.99
CA ASP A 180 -6.69 10.58 11.25
C ASP A 180 -6.78 9.16 11.83
N PRO A 181 -7.98 8.55 11.80
CA PRO A 181 -8.15 7.14 12.16
C PRO A 181 -7.31 6.26 11.23
N GLY A 182 -6.56 5.33 11.83
CA GLY A 182 -5.64 4.45 11.11
C GLY A 182 -4.24 5.03 10.86
N PHE A 183 -4.01 6.34 11.08
CA PHE A 183 -2.71 6.96 10.78
C PHE A 183 -1.56 6.31 11.55
N LEU A 184 -1.69 6.20 12.87
CA LEU A 184 -0.64 5.63 13.72
C LEU A 184 -0.36 4.18 13.34
N GLU A 185 -1.41 3.38 13.13
CA GLU A 185 -1.28 1.98 12.75
C GLU A 185 -0.53 1.82 11.41
N TRP A 186 -0.88 2.63 10.41
CA TRP A 186 -0.22 2.57 9.11
C TRP A 186 1.23 3.08 9.14
N SER A 187 1.50 4.19 9.83
CA SER A 187 2.85 4.73 10.00
C SER A 187 3.78 3.76 10.74
N GLU A 188 3.28 3.13 11.81
CA GLU A 188 4.02 2.10 12.55
C GLU A 188 4.29 0.88 11.68
N ALA A 189 3.29 0.40 10.93
CA ALA A 189 3.44 -0.77 10.05
C ALA A 189 4.53 -0.58 9.00
N LYS A 190 4.58 0.59 8.35
CA LYS A 190 5.64 0.92 7.38
C LYS A 190 7.04 0.94 8.01
N THR A 191 7.15 1.48 9.22
CA THR A 191 8.42 1.56 9.96
C THR A 191 8.87 0.18 10.40
N GLU A 192 7.99 -0.58 11.05
CA GLU A 192 8.27 -1.94 11.51
C GLU A 192 8.63 -2.88 10.37
N PHE A 193 7.97 -2.74 9.21
CA PHE A 193 8.31 -3.46 8.00
C PHE A 193 9.77 -3.22 7.60
N LEU A 194 10.18 -1.95 7.44
CA LEU A 194 11.55 -1.61 7.05
C LEU A 194 12.57 -2.11 8.07
N ASP A 195 12.32 -1.85 9.36
CA ASP A 195 13.18 -2.28 10.47
C ASP A 195 13.35 -3.80 10.50
N ARG A 196 12.29 -4.56 10.21
CA ARG A 196 12.35 -6.03 10.11
C ARG A 196 13.24 -6.45 8.95
N ILE A 197 13.10 -5.86 7.77
CA ILE A 197 13.95 -6.20 6.61
C ILE A 197 15.43 -5.89 6.89
N GLN A 198 15.72 -4.74 7.51
CA GLN A 198 17.09 -4.36 7.88
C GLN A 198 17.71 -5.34 8.89
N ARG A 199 16.97 -5.70 9.95
CA ARG A 199 17.43 -6.67 10.96
C ARG A 199 17.72 -8.04 10.36
N GLU A 200 16.86 -8.52 9.47
CA GLU A 200 17.06 -9.82 8.81
C GLU A 200 18.23 -9.80 7.83
N SER A 201 18.44 -8.68 7.12
CA SER A 201 19.63 -8.49 6.30
C SER A 201 20.91 -8.56 7.14
N ILE A 202 20.94 -7.89 8.30
CA ILE A 202 22.08 -7.92 9.23
C ILE A 202 22.33 -9.34 9.75
N SER A 203 21.26 -10.02 10.18
CA SER A 203 21.33 -11.38 10.74
C SER A 203 21.94 -12.37 9.74
N LEU A 204 21.55 -12.29 8.46
CA LEU A 204 21.95 -13.26 7.44
C LEU A 204 23.27 -12.92 6.74
N TYR A 205 23.59 -11.65 6.56
CA TYR A 205 24.72 -11.22 5.71
C TYR A 205 25.85 -10.52 6.47
N GLY A 206 25.74 -10.42 7.80
CA GLY A 206 26.73 -9.82 8.67
C GLY A 206 26.35 -8.42 9.14
N CYS A 207 26.97 -8.00 10.24
CA CYS A 207 26.69 -6.74 10.92
C CYS A 207 27.06 -5.50 10.11
N GLU A 208 26.60 -4.34 10.59
CA GLU A 208 26.86 -2.99 10.05
C GLU A 208 28.34 -2.61 9.90
N VAL A 209 29.27 -3.39 10.46
CA VAL A 209 30.71 -3.17 10.28
C VAL A 209 31.30 -3.98 9.12
N SER A 210 30.59 -5.01 8.65
CA SER A 210 31.02 -5.81 7.49
C SER A 210 30.73 -5.06 6.18
N TYR A 211 31.63 -5.17 5.20
CA TYR A 211 31.44 -4.53 3.89
C TYR A 211 30.13 -4.98 3.21
N HIS A 212 29.85 -6.29 3.26
CA HIS A 212 28.65 -6.88 2.67
C HIS A 212 27.35 -6.50 3.41
N GLY A 213 27.37 -6.45 4.74
CA GLY A 213 26.23 -5.99 5.54
C GLY A 213 25.89 -4.52 5.25
N ARG A 214 26.91 -3.64 5.26
CA ARG A 214 26.73 -2.21 4.93
C ARG A 214 26.17 -1.98 3.54
N GLN A 215 26.69 -2.68 2.54
CA GLN A 215 26.23 -2.51 1.16
C GLN A 215 24.75 -2.89 1.02
N ARG A 216 24.32 -3.97 1.68
CA ARG A 216 22.93 -4.42 1.68
C ARG A 216 21.99 -3.47 2.42
N LEU A 217 22.40 -2.97 3.59
CA LEU A 217 21.63 -1.98 4.33
C LEU A 217 21.47 -0.68 3.55
N SER A 218 22.57 -0.18 2.98
CA SER A 218 22.55 1.03 2.14
C SER A 218 21.66 0.85 0.91
N PHE A 219 21.62 -0.36 0.33
CA PHE A 219 20.66 -0.68 -0.73
C PHE A 219 19.22 -0.62 -0.21
N ILE A 220 18.91 -1.28 0.91
CA ILE A 220 17.55 -1.31 1.48
C ILE A 220 17.07 0.12 1.79
N GLU A 221 17.86 0.89 2.53
CA GLU A 221 17.54 2.27 2.93
C GLU A 221 17.47 3.22 1.73
N GLY A 222 18.44 3.15 0.82
CA GLY A 222 18.53 4.05 -0.32
C GLY A 222 17.54 3.75 -1.44
N SER A 223 16.88 2.58 -1.40
CA SER A 223 15.90 2.17 -2.41
C SER A 223 14.47 2.04 -1.89
N PHE A 224 14.25 2.13 -0.57
CA PHE A 224 12.92 2.06 0.02
C PHE A 224 12.01 3.15 -0.57
N PRO A 225 10.82 2.80 -1.08
CA PRO A 225 10.09 3.66 -2.00
C PRO A 225 9.08 4.60 -1.32
N VAL A 226 9.08 4.70 0.01
CA VAL A 226 8.07 5.45 0.76
C VAL A 226 8.72 6.35 1.80
N ASN A 227 8.13 7.53 2.02
CA ASN A 227 8.52 8.41 3.11
C ASN A 227 7.89 7.92 4.44
N LEU A 228 8.72 7.74 5.45
CA LEU A 228 8.30 7.33 6.80
C LEU A 228 7.97 8.52 7.73
N GLN A 229 8.14 9.75 7.26
CA GLN A 229 7.82 10.98 8.00
C GLN A 229 6.34 11.36 7.90
#